data_AF-A0A968PK50-F1
#
_entry.id   AF-A0A968PK50-F1
#
_cell.length_a   1.000
_cell.length_b   1.000
_cell.length_c   1.000
_cell.angle_alpha   90.00
_cell.angle_beta   90.00
_cell.angle_gamma   90.00
#
_symmetry.space_group_name_H-M   'P 1'
#
loop_
_entity.id
_entity.type
_entity.pdbx_description
1 polymer ?
#
loop_
_entity_poly.entity_id
_entity_poly.type
_entity_poly.pdbx_seq_one_letter_code
_entity_poly.pdbx_strand_id
1 'polypeptide(L)'
;MVASQRPKGVTFLAWLAIIGGIGNFLYGIYLLLPTDGGSLVSEGFGQLILCVLNIIFGIGALALKPWAWGYGMGVQVLSIIGHLINLGTLPSFYTGESIFGIAFNILIAYYLLRPNVKRVFGKA
;
A
#
# COMPACT_ATOMS: atom_id res chain seq x y z
N MET A 1 -0.31 -11.60 -31.37
CA MET A 1 -0.85 -10.96 -30.15
C MET A 1 0.17 -9.94 -29.71
N VAL A 2 -0.08 -8.64 -29.92
CA VAL A 2 0.85 -7.61 -29.43
C VAL A 2 0.74 -7.64 -27.91
N ALA A 3 1.80 -8.04 -27.21
CA ALA A 3 1.87 -7.91 -25.76
C ALA A 3 1.67 -6.44 -25.43
N SER A 4 0.48 -6.08 -24.93
CA SER A 4 0.21 -4.72 -24.47
C SER A 4 1.27 -4.41 -23.42
N GLN A 5 2.20 -3.52 -23.78
CA GLN A 5 3.41 -3.30 -23.01
C GLN A 5 3.00 -2.81 -21.62
N ARG A 6 3.21 -3.64 -20.59
CA ARG A 6 2.79 -3.29 -19.23
C ARG A 6 3.43 -1.97 -18.81
N PRO A 7 2.65 -1.02 -18.28
CA PRO A 7 3.21 0.22 -17.78
C PRO A 7 4.24 -0.10 -16.71
N LYS A 8 5.48 0.37 -16.90
CA LYS A 8 6.60 0.11 -15.98
C LYS A 8 6.25 0.51 -14.55
N GLY A 9 5.47 1.58 -14.37
CA GLY A 9 5.02 2.02 -13.04
C GLY A 9 4.00 1.10 -12.37
N VAL A 10 3.12 0.40 -13.10
CA VAL A 10 2.24 -0.61 -12.47
C VAL A 10 3.05 -1.80 -11.94
N THR A 11 4.08 -2.20 -12.69
CA THR A 11 5.00 -3.26 -12.25
C THR A 11 5.78 -2.82 -11.02
N PHE A 12 6.25 -1.57 -11.00
CA PHE A 12 6.90 -0.97 -9.82
C PHE A 12 5.99 -0.92 -8.60
N LEU A 13 4.74 -0.47 -8.74
CA LEU A 13 3.76 -0.44 -7.65
C LEU A 13 3.45 -1.84 -7.10
N ALA A 14 3.34 -2.83 -7.98
CA ALA A 14 3.10 -4.19 -7.57
C ALA A 14 4.28 -4.76 -6.75
N TRP A 15 5.51 -4.48 -7.17
CA TRP A 15 6.70 -4.87 -6.41
C TRP A 15 6.81 -4.14 -5.08
N LEU A 16 6.51 -2.84 -5.04
CA LEU A 16 6.42 -2.09 -3.79
C LEU A 16 5.41 -2.72 -2.82
N ALA A 17 4.24 -3.11 -3.31
CA ALA A 17 3.24 -3.78 -2.49
C ALA A 17 3.73 -5.14 -1.97
N ILE A 18 4.37 -5.95 -2.81
CA ILE A 18 4.93 -7.25 -2.39
C ILE A 18 6.00 -7.06 -1.31
N ILE A 19 6.93 -6.13 -1.52
CA ILE A 19 7.99 -5.81 -0.55
C ILE A 19 7.38 -5.29 0.75
N GLY A 20 6.43 -4.36 0.67
CA GLY A 20 5.69 -3.87 1.83
C GLY A 20 4.94 -4.99 2.56
N GLY A 21 4.35 -5.94 1.82
CA GLY A 21 3.72 -7.13 2.40
C GLY A 21 4.69 -8.01 3.18
N ILE A 22 5.89 -8.24 2.63
CA ILE A 22 6.97 -8.96 3.32
C ILE A 22 7.41 -8.19 4.58
N GLY A 23 7.53 -6.87 4.49
CA GLY A 23 7.81 -6.02 5.65
C GLY A 23 6.76 -6.17 6.75
N ASN A 24 5.48 -6.10 6.39
CA ASN A 24 4.37 -6.31 7.32
C ASN A 24 4.36 -7.71 7.93
N PHE A 25 4.76 -8.73 7.18
CA PHE A 25 4.90 -10.08 7.71
C PHE A 25 5.96 -10.14 8.82
N LEU A 26 7.16 -9.65 8.53
CA LEU A 26 8.27 -9.66 9.48
C LEU A 26 7.96 -8.80 10.72
N TYR A 27 7.38 -7.62 10.51
CA TYR A 27 6.99 -6.73 11.60
C TYR A 27 5.83 -7.31 12.42
N GLY A 28 4.83 -7.91 11.79
CA GLY A 28 3.73 -8.59 12.46
C GLY A 28 4.22 -9.74 13.34
N ILE A 29 5.12 -10.59 12.82
CA ILE A 29 5.77 -11.65 13.60
C ILE A 29 6.49 -11.06 14.81
N TYR A 30 7.30 -10.01 14.61
CA TYR A 30 8.04 -9.34 15.69
C TYR A 30 7.11 -8.85 16.81
N LEU A 31 5.97 -8.25 16.47
CA LEU A 31 4.99 -7.76 17.45
C LEU A 31 4.25 -8.86 18.24
N LEU A 32 4.19 -10.07 17.69
CA LEU A 32 3.63 -11.24 18.37
C LEU A 32 4.63 -11.89 19.35
N LEU A 33 5.91 -11.58 19.23
CA LEU A 33 6.91 -12.11 20.15
C LEU A 33 6.79 -11.41 21.52
N PRO A 34 6.99 -12.15 22.63
CA PRO A 34 7.11 -11.53 23.94
C PRO A 34 8.30 -10.57 23.96
N THR A 35 8.06 -9.32 24.34
CA THR A 35 9.12 -8.33 24.62
C THR A 35 9.01 -7.85 26.05
N ASP A 36 10.05 -7.20 26.57
CA ASP A 36 10.08 -6.68 27.94
C ASP A 36 8.94 -5.68 28.24
N GLY A 37 8.33 -5.09 27.20
CA GLY A 37 7.18 -4.19 27.29
C GLY A 37 5.80 -4.86 27.09
N GLY A 38 5.73 -6.20 27.01
CA GLY A 38 4.54 -6.94 26.63
C GLY A 38 4.49 -7.30 25.14
N SER A 39 3.39 -7.92 24.69
CA SER A 39 3.15 -8.19 23.26
C SER A 39 1.99 -7.35 22.74
N LEU A 40 2.12 -6.83 21.52
CA LEU A 40 1.06 -6.06 20.85
C LEU A 40 0.27 -6.99 19.93
N VAL A 41 -0.36 -8.02 20.52
CA VAL A 41 -0.94 -9.14 19.78
C VAL A 41 -1.94 -8.69 18.71
N SER A 42 -2.82 -7.74 19.06
CA SER A 42 -3.82 -7.20 18.13
C SER A 42 -3.18 -6.49 16.94
N GLU A 43 -2.14 -5.71 17.18
CA GLU A 43 -1.40 -5.01 16.14
C GLU A 43 -0.64 -6.01 15.26
N GLY A 44 -0.01 -7.01 15.87
CA GLY A 44 0.68 -8.09 15.16
C GLY A 44 -0.23 -8.81 14.16
N PHE A 45 -1.44 -9.22 14.59
CA PHE A 45 -2.42 -9.80 13.68
C PHE A 45 -2.90 -8.82 12.60
N GLY A 46 -3.09 -7.54 12.94
CA GLY A 46 -3.40 -6.49 11.97
C GLY A 46 -2.36 -6.42 10.85
N GLN A 47 -1.08 -6.46 11.21
CA GLN A 47 0.03 -6.44 10.24
C GLN A 47 0.06 -7.71 9.37
N LEU A 48 -0.25 -8.88 9.93
CA LEU A 48 -0.35 -10.11 9.13
C LEU A 48 -1.50 -10.07 8.12
N ILE A 49 -2.65 -9.48 8.49
CA ILE A 49 -3.76 -9.26 7.54
C ILE A 49 -3.31 -8.31 6.42
N LEU A 50 -2.66 -7.20 6.77
CA LEU A 50 -2.14 -6.25 5.79
C LEU A 50 -1.09 -6.87 4.86
N CYS A 51 -0.24 -7.79 5.36
CA CYS A 51 0.67 -8.56 4.54
C CYS A 51 -0.08 -9.31 3.43
N VAL A 52 -1.08 -10.09 3.79
CA VAL A 52 -1.86 -10.89 2.84
C VAL A 52 -2.53 -9.98 1.81
N LEU A 53 -3.16 -8.88 2.26
CA LEU A 53 -3.81 -7.93 1.38
C LEU A 53 -2.84 -7.25 0.40
N ASN A 54 -1.64 -6.87 0.86
CA ASN A 54 -0.60 -6.27 0.02
C ASN A 54 -0.07 -7.25 -1.03
N ILE A 55 0.13 -8.53 -0.67
CA ILE A 55 0.54 -9.57 -1.62
C ILE A 55 -0.57 -9.83 -2.66
N ILE A 56 -1.83 -9.96 -2.22
CA ILE A 56 -2.99 -10.14 -3.11
C ILE A 56 -3.08 -8.97 -4.10
N PHE A 57 -2.93 -7.73 -3.63
CA PHE A 57 -2.90 -6.56 -4.50
C PHE A 57 -1.72 -6.58 -5.46
N GLY A 58 -0.51 -6.90 -4.98
CA GLY A 58 0.68 -7.02 -5.81
C GLY A 58 0.48 -8.01 -6.95
N ILE A 59 -0.05 -9.20 -6.67
CA ILE A 59 -0.39 -10.23 -7.68
C ILE A 59 -1.57 -9.78 -8.57
N GLY A 60 -2.54 -9.05 -8.04
CA GLY A 60 -3.65 -8.49 -8.82
C GLY A 60 -3.18 -7.44 -9.83
N ALA A 61 -2.24 -6.59 -9.43
CA ALA A 61 -1.61 -5.56 -10.26
C ALA A 61 -0.65 -6.20 -11.28
N LEU A 62 0.23 -7.11 -10.83
CA LEU A 62 0.61 -8.41 -11.44
C LEU A 62 -0.17 -8.83 -12.69
N ALA A 63 -1.44 -9.17 -12.48
CA ALA A 63 -2.27 -9.76 -13.51
C ALA A 63 -3.10 -8.71 -14.28
N LEU A 64 -2.88 -7.41 -14.05
CA LEU A 64 -3.68 -6.31 -14.59
C LEU A 64 -5.20 -6.50 -14.36
N LYS A 65 -5.59 -7.12 -13.25
CA LYS A 65 -7.01 -7.38 -12.98
C LYS A 65 -7.75 -6.06 -12.74
N PRO A 66 -8.97 -5.88 -13.27
CA PRO A 66 -9.70 -4.61 -13.20
C PRO A 66 -10.07 -4.15 -11.79
N TRP A 67 -10.15 -5.07 -10.82
CA TRP A 67 -10.39 -4.75 -9.42
C TRP A 67 -9.16 -4.15 -8.73
N ALA A 68 -7.94 -4.47 -9.19
CA ALA A 68 -6.71 -4.02 -8.55
C ALA A 68 -6.58 -2.50 -8.61
N TRP A 69 -7.08 -1.87 -9.68
CA TRP A 69 -7.12 -0.42 -9.78
C TRP A 69 -7.96 0.22 -8.65
N GLY A 70 -9.16 -0.32 -8.39
CA GLY A 70 -10.05 0.19 -7.35
C GLY A 70 -9.46 0.00 -5.96
N TYR A 71 -8.87 -1.18 -5.72
CA TYR A 71 -8.15 -1.45 -4.48
C TYR A 71 -7.00 -0.47 -4.27
N GLY A 72 -6.11 -0.33 -5.26
CA GLY A 72 -4.97 0.57 -5.18
C GLY A 72 -5.39 2.01 -4.89
N MET A 73 -6.46 2.48 -5.55
CA MET A 73 -7.00 3.81 -5.28
C MET A 73 -7.59 3.97 -3.89
N GLY A 74 -8.40 3.00 -3.45
CA GLY A 74 -8.97 3.01 -2.09
C GLY A 74 -7.88 3.06 -1.03
N VAL A 75 -6.81 2.28 -1.20
CA VAL A 75 -5.66 2.29 -0.29
C VAL A 75 -5.02 3.68 -0.24
N GLN A 76 -4.73 4.33 -1.38
CA GLN A 76 -4.10 5.66 -1.35
C GLN A 76 -4.97 6.68 -0.59
N VAL A 77 -6.29 6.64 -0.80
CA VAL A 77 -7.22 7.54 -0.11
C VAL A 77 -7.22 7.27 1.40
N LEU A 78 -7.32 5.99 1.81
CA LEU A 78 -7.29 5.60 3.22
C LEU A 78 -5.96 5.97 3.88
N SER A 79 -4.83 5.75 3.20
CA SER A 79 -3.51 6.12 3.70
C SER A 79 -3.37 7.63 3.88
N ILE A 80 -3.87 8.44 2.93
CA ILE A 80 -3.89 9.91 3.08
C ILE A 80 -4.70 10.30 4.31
N ILE A 81 -5.89 9.73 4.51
CA ILE A 81 -6.71 10.00 5.71
C ILE A 81 -5.95 9.63 6.99
N GLY A 82 -5.30 8.46 7.02
CA GLY A 82 -4.49 8.03 8.16
C GLY A 82 -3.36 9.01 8.49
N HIS A 83 -2.62 9.48 7.49
CA HIS A 83 -1.58 10.48 7.71
C HIS A 83 -2.13 11.83 8.18
N LEU A 84 -3.30 12.25 7.68
CA LEU A 84 -3.96 13.47 8.14
C LEU A 84 -4.39 13.38 9.61
N ILE A 85 -4.87 12.22 10.05
CA ILE A 85 -5.19 11.98 11.47
C ILE A 85 -3.91 12.08 12.30
N ASN A 86 -2.84 11.41 11.89
CA ASN A 86 -1.56 11.40 12.60
C ASN A 86 -0.96 12.80 12.78
N LEU A 87 -1.14 13.69 11.81
CA LEU A 87 -0.71 15.10 11.92
C LEU A 87 -1.44 15.87 13.04
N GLY A 88 -2.68 15.47 13.37
CA GLY A 88 -3.48 16.11 14.41
C GLY A 88 -3.41 15.47 15.78
N THR A 89 -2.88 14.25 15.89
CA THR A 89 -2.93 13.44 17.13
C THR A 89 -1.58 13.01 17.69
N LEU A 90 -0.51 12.96 16.89
CA LEU A 90 0.80 12.46 17.33
C LEU A 90 1.82 13.59 17.61
N PRO A 91 2.83 13.35 18.46
CA PRO A 91 3.91 14.31 18.73
C PRO A 91 4.66 14.73 17.46
N SER A 92 5.24 15.93 17.47
CA SER A 92 5.87 16.62 16.33
C SER A 92 6.95 15.84 15.56
N PHE A 93 7.50 14.76 16.15
CA PHE A 93 8.47 13.89 15.49
C PHE A 93 7.88 13.09 14.32
N TYR A 94 6.57 12.80 14.31
CA TYR A 94 5.91 12.01 13.25
C TYR A 94 5.38 12.88 12.09
N THR A 95 5.55 14.20 12.18
CA THR A 95 5.06 15.15 11.18
C THR A 95 5.79 14.97 9.84
N GLY A 96 7.11 14.75 9.87
CA GLY A 96 7.91 14.55 8.66
C GLY A 96 7.53 13.28 7.90
N GLU A 97 7.33 12.16 8.61
CA GLU A 97 6.87 10.90 8.04
C GLU A 97 5.48 11.05 7.41
N SER A 98 4.54 11.68 8.12
CA SER A 98 3.18 11.86 7.64
C SER A 98 3.12 12.74 6.39
N ILE A 99 3.89 13.84 6.34
CA ILE A 99 3.98 14.70 5.15
C ILE A 99 4.55 13.92 3.96
N PHE A 100 5.66 13.20 4.16
CA PHE A 100 6.27 12.39 3.11
C PHE A 100 5.29 11.32 2.60
N GLY A 101 4.62 10.63 3.52
CA GLY A 101 3.60 9.62 3.20
C GLY A 101 2.46 10.19 2.37
N ILE A 102 1.91 11.36 2.74
CA ILE A 102 0.87 12.04 1.96
C ILE A 102 1.35 12.33 0.55
N ALA A 103 2.53 12.95 0.40
CA ALA A 103 3.08 13.30 -0.91
C ALA A 103 3.27 12.05 -1.78
N PHE A 104 3.80 10.97 -1.20
CA PHE A 104 3.98 9.69 -1.87
C PHE A 104 2.65 9.07 -2.31
N ASN A 105 1.64 9.06 -1.43
CA ASN A 105 0.32 8.52 -1.76
C ASN A 105 -0.40 9.34 -2.85
N ILE A 106 -0.27 10.66 -2.82
CA ILE A 106 -0.79 11.55 -3.88
C ILE A 106 -0.12 11.23 -5.22
N LEU A 107 1.20 11.03 -5.22
CA LEU A 107 1.94 10.68 -6.44
C LEU A 107 1.46 9.35 -7.03
N ILE A 108 1.23 8.33 -6.19
CA ILE A 108 0.70 7.03 -6.62
C ILE A 108 -0.73 7.18 -7.15
N ALA A 109 -1.60 7.88 -6.42
CA ALA A 109 -2.97 8.13 -6.84
C ALA A 109 -3.01 8.85 -8.19
N TYR A 110 -2.19 9.88 -8.35
CA TYR A 110 -2.04 10.60 -9.62
C TYR A 110 -1.57 9.69 -10.75
N TYR A 111 -0.61 8.80 -10.49
CA TYR A 111 -0.16 7.82 -11.48
C TYR A 111 -1.27 6.85 -11.89
N LEU A 112 -2.04 6.31 -10.92
CA LEU A 112 -3.17 5.41 -11.18
C LEU A 112 -4.31 6.10 -11.95
N LEU A 113 -4.45 7.42 -11.81
CA LEU A 113 -5.44 8.21 -12.55
C LEU A 113 -5.05 8.50 -14.00
N ARG A 114 -3.79 8.25 -14.41
CA ARG A 114 -3.38 8.49 -15.79
C ARG A 114 -4.20 7.64 -16.78
N PRO A 115 -4.67 8.21 -17.91
CA PRO A 115 -5.51 7.48 -18.88
C PRO A 115 -4.87 6.18 -19.37
N ASN A 116 -3.55 6.19 -19.59
CA ASN A 116 -2.81 5.01 -20.04
C ASN A 116 -2.84 3.87 -19.01
N VAL A 117 -2.89 4.20 -17.71
CA VAL A 117 -2.95 3.23 -16.61
C VAL A 117 -4.39 2.75 -16.39
N LYS A 118 -5.37 3.65 -16.43
CA LYS A 118 -6.80 3.26 -16.34
C LYS A 118 -7.19 2.26 -17.42
N ARG A 119 -6.75 2.51 -18.66
CA ARG A 119 -7.04 1.65 -19.83
C ARG A 119 -6.53 0.22 -19.66
N VAL A 120 -5.32 0.02 -19.12
CA VAL A 120 -4.79 -1.35 -18.90
C VAL A 120 -5.53 -2.12 -17.81
N PHE A 121 -6.27 -1.43 -16.93
CA PHE A 121 -7.17 -2.04 -15.95
C PHE A 121 -8.63 -2.10 -16.43
N GLY A 122 -8.90 -1.83 -17.72
CA GLY A 122 -10.26 -1.86 -18.26
C GLY A 122 -11.17 -0.74 -17.74
N LYS A 123 -10.59 0.38 -17.31
CA LYS A 123 -11.32 1.59 -16.88
C LYS A 123 -11.23 2.67 -17.97
N ALA A 124 -12.27 3.51 -18.03
CA ALA A 124 -12.39 4.62 -18.97
C ALA A 124 -11.40 5.76 -18.64
#